data_AF-U9U9M2-F1
#
_entry.id   AF-U9U9M2-F1
#
_cell.length_a   1.000
_cell.length_b   1.000
_cell.length_c   1.000
_cell.angle_alpha   90.00
_cell.angle_beta   90.00
_cell.angle_gamma   90.00
#
_symmetry.space_group_name_H-M   'P 1'
#
loop_
_entity.id
_entity.type
_entity.pdbx_description
1 polymer ?
#
loop_
_entity_poly.entity_id
_entity_poly.type
_entity_poly.pdbx_seq_one_letter_code
_entity_poly.pdbx_strand_id
1 'polypeptide(L)'
;MGFFKKKNLPTFPVPPAPYHTLPVNQVSIHTKTDIDDGLTPQEAAQRLELYGFNELSGQGNVSVFAVLYRQIVNALTLVLVIAMVISFVFKDYVEGGSCLII
;
A
#
# COMPACT_ATOMS: atom_id res chain seq x y z
N MET A 1 9.69 5.09 -8.95
CA MET A 1 8.65 5.45 -9.93
C MET A 1 7.47 4.49 -9.77
N GLY A 2 6.67 4.67 -8.70
CA GLY A 2 5.55 3.79 -8.39
C GLY A 2 4.31 4.21 -9.17
N PHE A 3 3.96 3.44 -10.20
CA PHE A 3 2.70 3.60 -10.94
C PHE A 3 1.53 3.16 -10.05
N PHE A 4 1.15 4.02 -9.10
CA PHE A 4 -0.17 3.92 -8.47
C PHE A 4 -1.21 4.21 -9.54
N LYS A 5 -1.75 3.14 -10.12
CA LYS A 5 -2.91 3.14 -11.00
C LYS A 5 -4.04 3.84 -10.25
N LYS A 6 -4.26 5.13 -10.53
CA LYS A 6 -5.44 5.85 -10.08
C LYS A 6 -6.64 5.11 -10.65
N LYS A 7 -7.29 4.29 -9.81
CA LYS A 7 -8.62 3.78 -10.09
C LYS A 7 -9.49 5.01 -10.36
N ASN A 8 -10.21 5.03 -11.47
CA ASN A 8 -11.20 6.08 -11.77
C ASN A 8 -12.24 6.03 -10.66
N LEU A 9 -12.03 6.82 -9.61
CA LEU A 9 -12.96 6.95 -8.51
C LEU A 9 -14.22 7.61 -9.08
N PRO A 10 -15.41 7.08 -8.79
CA PRO A 10 -16.66 7.72 -9.16
C PRO A 10 -16.64 9.15 -8.61
N THR A 11 -16.89 10.13 -9.47
CA THR A 11 -16.85 11.54 -9.09
C THR A 11 -18.00 11.83 -8.15
N PHE A 12 -17.68 12.16 -6.89
CA PHE A 12 -18.69 12.62 -5.94
C PHE A 12 -19.29 13.93 -6.44
N PRO A 13 -20.63 14.10 -6.42
CA PRO A 13 -21.24 15.39 -6.69
C PRO A 13 -20.71 16.38 -5.64
N VAL A 14 -19.96 17.39 -6.09
CA VAL A 14 -19.32 18.36 -5.20
C VAL A 14 -20.40 19.23 -4.57
N PRO A 15 -20.56 19.21 -3.24
CA PRO A 15 -21.54 20.07 -2.60
C PRO A 15 -21.09 21.54 -2.70
N PRO A 16 -22.02 22.51 -2.71
CA PRO A 16 -21.70 23.93 -2.77
C PRO A 16 -20.93 24.44 -1.53
N ALA A 17 -21.02 23.72 -0.40
CA ALA A 17 -20.23 23.98 0.81
C ALA A 17 -19.87 22.65 1.49
N PRO A 18 -18.84 22.61 2.37
CA PRO A 18 -18.47 21.39 3.06
C PRO A 18 -19.64 20.79 3.84
N TYR A 19 -19.86 19.46 3.75
CA TYR A 19 -21.01 18.79 4.38
C TYR A 19 -21.14 19.06 5.89
N HIS A 20 -20.03 19.28 6.60
CA HIS A 20 -20.03 19.59 8.02
C HIS A 20 -20.55 21.01 8.37
N THR A 21 -20.74 21.87 7.36
CA THR A 21 -21.27 23.23 7.51
C THR A 21 -22.74 23.35 7.10
N LEU A 22 -23.31 22.30 6.49
CA LEU A 22 -24.67 22.30 5.98
C LEU A 22 -25.65 21.79 7.06
N PRO A 23 -26.85 22.38 7.18
CA PRO A 23 -27.89 21.85 8.06
C PRO A 23 -28.35 20.47 7.57
N VAL A 24 -28.74 19.58 8.50
CA VAL A 24 -29.11 18.18 8.24
C VAL A 24 -30.13 18.04 7.09
N ASN A 25 -31.10 18.95 7.02
CA ASN A 25 -32.12 18.97 5.96
C ASN A 25 -31.53 19.25 4.56
N GLN A 26 -30.50 20.09 4.45
CA GLN A 26 -29.83 20.28 3.16
C GLN A 26 -28.96 19.06 2.79
N VAL A 27 -28.35 18.41 3.78
CA VAL A 27 -27.55 17.19 3.54
C VAL A 27 -28.44 16.02 3.08
N SER A 28 -29.64 15.87 3.64
CA SER A 28 -30.60 14.83 3.25
C SER A 28 -31.09 15.02 1.82
N ILE A 29 -31.40 16.27 1.41
CA ILE A 29 -31.78 16.62 0.04
C ILE A 29 -30.64 16.32 -0.93
N HIS A 30 -29.41 16.74 -0.61
CA HIS A 30 -28.24 16.52 -1.48
C HIS A 30 -27.88 15.04 -1.61
N THR A 31 -27.99 14.28 -0.52
CA THR A 31 -27.66 12.84 -0.49
C THR A 31 -28.86 11.98 -0.88
N LYS A 32 -30.01 12.58 -1.22
CA LYS A 32 -31.29 11.90 -1.49
C LYS A 32 -31.51 10.76 -0.50
N THR A 33 -31.40 11.07 0.78
CA THR A 33 -31.49 10.09 1.87
C THR A 33 -32.58 10.58 2.80
N ASP A 34 -33.45 9.68 3.23
CA ASP A 34 -34.47 10.01 4.21
C ASP A 34 -33.83 10.08 5.61
N ILE A 35 -34.27 11.04 6.44
CA ILE A 35 -33.70 11.24 7.78
C ILE A 35 -34.25 10.21 8.77
N ASP A 36 -35.50 9.78 8.57
CA ASP A 36 -36.24 8.92 9.49
C ASP A 36 -36.13 7.43 9.08
N ASP A 37 -36.22 7.13 7.78
CA ASP A 37 -36.21 5.75 7.25
C ASP A 37 -34.88 5.36 6.58
N GLY A 38 -34.01 6.34 6.29
CA GLY A 38 -32.71 6.10 5.70
C GLY A 38 -32.75 5.83 4.19
N LEU A 39 -32.06 4.77 3.74
CA LEU A 39 -31.94 4.42 2.33
C LEU A 39 -32.64 3.10 2.02
N THR A 40 -33.35 3.04 0.90
CA THR A 40 -33.93 1.77 0.46
C THR A 40 -32.84 0.76 0.08
N PRO A 41 -33.06 -0.56 0.27
CA PRO A 41 -32.06 -1.58 -0.06
C PRO A 41 -31.70 -1.59 -1.55
N GLN A 42 -32.62 -1.18 -2.41
CA GLN A 42 -32.42 -1.06 -3.86
C GLN A 42 -31.51 0.11 -4.20
N GLU A 43 -31.71 1.27 -3.59
CA GLU A 43 -30.81 2.43 -3.73
C GLU A 43 -29.45 2.17 -3.09
N ALA A 44 -29.42 1.46 -1.96
CA ALA A 44 -28.17 1.06 -1.32
C ALA A 44 -27.35 0.14 -2.24
N ALA A 45 -27.98 -0.85 -2.89
CA ALA A 45 -27.32 -1.74 -3.85
C ALA A 45 -26.81 -0.97 -5.09
N GLN A 46 -27.62 -0.07 -5.66
CA GLN A 46 -27.20 0.77 -6.78
C GLN A 46 -26.03 1.69 -6.40
N ARG A 47 -26.06 2.28 -5.20
CA ARG A 47 -24.96 3.10 -4.70
C ARG A 47 -23.72 2.27 -4.42
N LEU A 48 -23.86 1.03 -3.95
CA LEU A 48 -22.73 0.12 -3.76
C LEU A 48 -22.05 -0.23 -5.08
N GLU A 49 -22.81 -0.43 -6.16
CA GLU A 49 -22.25 -0.63 -7.50
C GLU A 49 -21.57 0.63 -8.05
N LEU A 50 -22.16 1.81 -7.83
CA LEU A 50 -21.65 3.08 -8.35
C LEU A 50 -20.42 3.59 -7.59
N TYR A 51 -20.43 3.53 -6.25
CA TYR A 51 -19.40 4.09 -5.39
C TYR A 51 -18.34 3.06 -4.96
N GLY A 52 -18.66 1.77 -5.11
CA GLY A 52 -17.86 0.68 -4.59
C GLY A 52 -18.03 0.50 -3.08
N PHE A 53 -17.46 -0.59 -2.57
CA PHE A 53 -17.45 -0.85 -1.13
C PHE A 53 -16.70 0.26 -0.39
N ASN A 54 -17.25 0.71 0.74
CA ASN A 54 -16.60 1.66 1.65
C ASN A 54 -15.49 0.96 2.44
N GLU A 55 -14.52 0.44 1.70
CA GLU A 55 -13.33 -0.18 2.24
C GLU A 55 -12.16 0.75 1.94
N LEU A 56 -11.48 1.17 2.99
CA LEU A 56 -10.14 1.74 2.85
C LEU A 56 -9.32 0.67 2.16
N SER A 57 -8.91 0.90 0.92
CA SER A 57 -8.10 -0.05 0.16
C SER A 57 -6.88 -0.36 1.00
N GLY A 58 -6.92 -1.51 1.68
CA GLY A 58 -5.83 -2.01 2.49
C GLY A 58 -4.63 -1.99 1.59
N GLN A 59 -3.59 -1.27 1.99
CA GLN A 59 -2.33 -1.25 1.28
C GLN A 59 -1.94 -2.71 1.09
N GLY A 60 -2.10 -3.20 -0.14
CA GLY A 60 -2.23 -4.62 -0.43
C GLY A 60 -1.15 -5.39 0.29
N ASN A 61 -1.54 -6.51 0.92
CA ASN A 61 -0.69 -7.42 1.69
C ASN A 61 0.77 -7.23 1.31
N VAL A 62 1.55 -6.56 2.16
CA VAL A 62 2.98 -6.39 1.93
C VAL A 62 3.55 -7.80 1.86
N SER A 63 3.85 -8.27 0.65
CA SER A 63 4.35 -9.63 0.44
C SER A 63 5.55 -9.83 1.34
N VAL A 64 5.52 -10.85 2.20
CA VAL A 64 6.62 -11.16 3.13
C VAL A 64 7.97 -11.17 2.40
N PHE A 65 7.99 -11.71 1.18
CA PHE A 65 9.15 -11.68 0.29
C PHE A 65 9.61 -10.27 -0.13
N ALA A 66 8.69 -9.33 -0.36
CA ALA A 66 9.02 -7.94 -0.69
C ALA A 66 9.61 -7.20 0.52
N VAL A 67 9.13 -7.52 1.73
CA VAL A 67 9.66 -6.96 2.98
C VAL A 67 11.07 -7.51 3.25
N LEU A 68 11.28 -8.81 3.10
CA LEU A 68 12.60 -9.45 3.26
C LEU A 68 13.62 -8.91 2.24
N TYR A 69 13.23 -8.77 0.97
CA TYR A 69 14.10 -8.18 -0.05
C TYR A 69 14.50 -6.75 0.30
N ARG A 70 13.55 -5.93 0.78
CA ARG A 70 13.83 -4.56 1.20
C ARG A 70 14.78 -4.48 2.41
N GLN A 71 14.80 -5.49 3.27
CA GLN A 71 15.73 -5.62 4.39
C GLN A 71 17.15 -5.96 3.94
N ILE A 72 17.29 -6.81 2.91
CA ILE A 72 18.59 -7.18 2.32
C ILE A 72 19.19 -6.02 1.51
N VAL A 73 18.36 -5.22 0.85
CA VAL A 73 18.78 -4.04 0.06
C VAL A 73 19.11 -2.83 0.94
N ASN A 74 19.09 -2.96 2.27
CA ASN A 74 19.65 -1.94 3.14
C ASN A 74 21.15 -1.76 2.84
N ALA A 75 21.60 -0.51 2.68
CA ALA A 75 22.98 -0.18 2.31
C ALA A 75 24.03 -0.85 3.21
N LEU A 76 23.75 -0.94 4.52
CA LEU A 76 24.62 -1.63 5.49
C LEU A 76 24.65 -3.15 5.28
N THR A 77 23.53 -3.78 4.92
CA THR A 77 23.50 -5.21 4.63
C THR A 77 24.28 -5.53 3.35
N LEU A 78 24.17 -4.67 2.33
CA LEU A 78 24.86 -4.85 1.05
C LEU A 78 26.39 -4.77 1.21
N VAL A 79 26.92 -3.83 2.00
CA VAL A 79 28.37 -3.76 2.25
C VAL A 79 28.88 -4.98 3.03
N LEU A 80 28.09 -5.51 3.97
CA LEU A 80 28.44 -6.73 4.71
C LEU A 80 28.44 -7.97 3.81
N VAL A 81 27.47 -8.09 2.89
CA VAL A 81 27.43 -9.19 1.91
C VAL A 81 28.64 -9.11 0.97
N ILE A 82 28.99 -7.92 0.48
CA ILE A 82 30.18 -7.73 -0.37
C ILE A 82 31.45 -8.07 0.41
N ALA A 83 31.59 -7.60 1.65
CA ALA A 83 32.74 -7.93 2.51
C ALA A 83 32.83 -9.43 2.80
N MET A 84 31.70 -10.12 2.99
CA MET A 84 31.64 -11.57 3.15
C MET A 84 32.11 -12.30 1.90
N VAL A 85 31.65 -11.90 0.71
CA VAL A 85 32.10 -12.49 -0.57
C VAL A 85 33.59 -12.25 -0.77
N ILE A 86 34.08 -11.02 -0.54
CA ILE A 86 35.50 -10.69 -0.61
C ILE A 86 36.29 -11.54 0.38
N SER A 87 35.87 -11.65 1.64
CA SER A 87 36.55 -12.48 2.64
C SER A 87 36.59 -13.95 2.25
N PHE A 88 35.57 -14.47 1.56
CA PHE A 88 35.53 -15.85 1.09
C PHE A 88 36.47 -16.06 -0.11
N VAL A 89 36.54 -15.09 -1.03
CA VAL A 89 37.45 -15.09 -2.19
C VAL A 89 38.91 -14.94 -1.74
N PHE A 90 39.18 -14.12 -0.73
CA PHE A 90 40.51 -13.97 -0.15
C PHE A 90 40.96 -15.20 0.65
N LYS A 91 40.04 -16.09 1.02
CA LYS A 91 40.34 -17.27 1.82
C LYS A 91 41.10 -18.37 1.06
N ASP A 92 41.43 -18.19 -0.23
CA ASP A 92 42.11 -19.22 -1.03
C ASP A 92 43.27 -18.75 -1.95
N TYR A 93 43.84 -17.54 -1.81
CA TYR A 93 44.93 -17.12 -2.73
C TYR A 93 46.15 -16.40 -2.14
N VAL A 94 46.42 -16.47 -0.83
CA VAL A 94 47.72 -16.00 -0.32
C VAL A 94 48.43 -16.98 0.62
N GLU A 95 47.74 -17.94 1.26
CA GLU A 95 48.39 -18.80 2.27
C GLU A 95 48.03 -20.30 2.20
N GLY A 96 47.43 -20.78 1.09
CA GLY A 96 47.18 -22.20 0.86
C GLY A 96 48.34 -23.00 0.25
N GLY A 97 49.51 -22.37 0.07
CA GLY A 97 50.68 -22.98 -0.59
C GLY A 97 51.76 -23.51 0.34
N SER A 98 51.69 -23.29 1.66
CA SER A 98 52.83 -23.52 2.56
C SER A 98 52.53 -24.21 3.88
N CYS A 99 51.43 -24.97 4.00
CA CYS A 99 51.18 -25.81 5.17
C CYS A 99 50.98 -27.29 4.80
N LEU A 100 51.86 -27.82 3.94
CA LEU A 100 51.94 -29.27 3.64
C LEU A 100 53.27 -29.89 4.10
N ILE A 101 54.17 -29.17 4.77
CA ILE A 101 55.43 -29.78 5.21
C ILE A 101 55.80 -29.27 6.60
N ILE A 102 55.79 -30.23 7.53
CA ILE A 102 56.19 -30.22 8.96
C ILE A 102 55.07 -29.96 9.97
#